data_AF-A0A7K3W3N0-F1
#
_entry.id   AF-A0A7K3W3N0-F1
#
_cell.length_a   1.000
_cell.length_b   1.000
_cell.length_c   1.000
_cell.angle_alpha   90.00
_cell.angle_beta   90.00
_cell.angle_gamma   90.00
#
_symmetry.space_group_name_H-M   'P 1'
#
loop_
_entity.id
_entity.type
_entity.pdbx_description
1 polymer ?
#
loop_
_entity_poly.entity_id
_entity_poly.type
_entity_poly.pdbx_seq_one_letter_code
_entity_poly.pdbx_strand_id
1 'polypeptide(L)'
;MSASTGTAGGGSAVPGAPGRGRWSRWPEPVPLARIAVFRTIAYLFIPVDVFLTTAWVRAHAAVPTEYYQPVLVGQWLPLPTPTSTVVHVVQWALVAAAVAAATGRAPRLLGTAVFLLYFEWMVIAMSYGKVDHDRFAFLVALAVLPTIGRARWRDRRPSEAAGWAMAVVLLAVMLTYFLAAWAKMRFGGWDWASGSTLAWAVLRRGTDLATWTLEVPGLLLAAQWVMLVLEFAAPLMLLVRSDRARVALAAFLLGFHLMTFAGVMIIFLPHCVAILSLVPWERVPEAGRRLGSRIGIGERAQVQPAGPAPPD
;
A
#
# COMPACT_ATOMS: atom_id res chain seq x y z
N MET A 1 9.73 73.25 27.45
CA MET A 1 11.03 72.66 27.80
C MET A 1 10.73 71.36 28.54
N SER A 2 10.58 70.23 27.85
CA SER A 2 11.59 69.36 27.20
C SER A 2 12.37 68.46 28.18
N ALA A 3 12.51 67.20 27.71
CA ALA A 3 13.29 66.04 28.19
C ALA A 3 12.73 65.35 29.45
N SER A 4 12.26 64.09 29.46
CA SER A 4 12.67 62.80 28.85
C SER A 4 13.89 62.13 29.49
N THR A 5 13.67 60.89 29.96
CA THR A 5 14.54 59.70 30.13
C THR A 5 13.90 58.86 31.27
N GLY A 6 13.51 57.58 31.17
CA GLY A 6 13.84 56.50 30.24
C GLY A 6 14.73 55.49 30.95
N THR A 7 14.20 54.31 31.33
CA THR A 7 14.90 53.00 31.50
C THR A 7 13.87 51.96 32.00
N ALA A 8 13.46 51.00 31.17
CA ALA A 8 14.10 49.69 30.93
C ALA A 8 13.62 48.60 31.92
N GLY A 9 12.42 48.05 31.66
CA GLY A 9 11.94 46.80 32.26
C GLY A 9 12.30 45.62 31.36
N GLY A 10 13.25 44.80 31.80
CA GLY A 10 13.80 43.67 31.05
C GLY A 10 12.77 42.57 30.79
N GLY A 11 12.47 42.33 29.51
CA GLY A 11 11.85 41.09 29.07
C GLY A 11 12.88 39.98 29.06
N SER A 12 12.78 39.06 30.02
CA SER A 12 13.52 37.80 30.01
C SER A 12 13.06 36.95 28.82
N ALA A 13 13.84 36.97 27.74
CA ALA A 13 13.69 36.06 26.62
C ALA A 13 13.94 34.63 27.11
N VAL A 14 12.89 33.81 27.12
CA VAL A 14 13.01 32.36 27.27
C VAL A 14 13.93 31.85 26.16
N PRO A 15 15.07 31.20 26.46
CA PRO A 15 15.94 30.67 25.43
C PRO A 15 15.16 29.65 24.59
N GLY A 16 15.07 29.92 23.29
CA GLY A 16 14.41 29.05 22.33
C GLY A 16 14.99 27.64 22.41
N ALA A 17 14.11 26.66 22.66
CA ALA A 17 14.49 25.26 22.68
C ALA A 17 15.26 24.91 21.40
N PRO A 18 16.38 24.17 21.49
CA PRO A 18 17.17 23.80 20.33
C PRO A 18 16.27 23.11 19.31
N GLY A 19 16.33 23.60 18.06
CA GLY A 19 15.50 23.12 16.95
C GLY A 19 15.60 21.61 16.85
N ARG A 20 14.56 20.92 17.32
CA ARG A 20 14.47 19.46 17.24
C ARG A 20 14.69 19.07 15.79
N GLY A 21 15.80 18.39 15.51
CA GLY A 21 16.20 18.01 14.17
C GLY A 21 15.06 17.30 13.45
N ARG A 22 14.98 17.47 12.13
CA ARG A 22 13.89 16.99 11.24
C ARG A 22 13.60 15.48 11.34
N TRP A 23 14.51 14.71 11.92
CA TRP A 23 14.39 13.27 12.19
C TRP A 23 13.60 12.94 13.48
N SER A 24 13.52 13.87 14.43
CA SER A 24 12.79 13.69 15.69
C SER A 24 11.26 13.65 15.55
N ARG A 25 10.73 13.98 14.37
CA ARG A 25 9.28 14.03 14.08
C ARG A 25 8.81 12.90 13.16
N TRP A 26 9.67 11.92 12.86
CA TRP A 26 9.25 10.74 12.10
C TRP A 26 8.70 9.68 13.07
N PRO A 27 7.46 9.23 12.92
CA PRO A 27 6.53 9.51 11.82
C PRO A 27 5.70 10.78 12.02
N GLU A 28 5.54 11.58 10.95
CA GLU A 28 4.77 12.84 11.00
C GLU A 28 3.27 12.56 11.17
N PRO A 29 2.55 13.34 12.00
CA PRO A 29 1.10 13.22 12.13
C PRO A 29 0.40 13.38 10.77
N VAL A 30 -0.54 12.50 10.45
CA VAL A 30 -1.34 12.58 9.20
C VAL A 30 -2.82 12.78 9.49
N PRO A 31 -3.59 13.40 8.56
CA PRO A 31 -5.03 13.61 8.74
C PRO A 31 -5.82 12.30 8.84
N LEU A 32 -6.76 12.23 9.78
CA LEU A 32 -7.62 11.05 9.98
C LEU A 32 -8.46 10.67 8.74
N ALA A 33 -8.81 11.63 7.89
CA ALA A 33 -9.48 11.40 6.62
C ALA A 33 -8.73 10.38 5.74
N ARG A 34 -7.39 10.43 5.73
CA ARG A 34 -6.56 9.49 4.97
C ARG A 34 -6.79 8.05 5.43
N ILE A 35 -6.84 7.85 6.74
CA ILE A 35 -7.08 6.55 7.36
C ILE A 35 -8.49 6.06 7.05
N ALA A 36 -9.49 6.93 7.06
CA ALA A 36 -10.87 6.54 6.75
C ALA A 36 -11.00 6.01 5.32
N VAL A 37 -10.37 6.66 4.34
CA VAL A 37 -10.34 6.21 2.94
C VAL A 37 -9.56 4.90 2.82
N PHE A 38 -8.32 4.88 3.33
CA PHE A 38 -7.45 3.71 3.20
C PHE A 38 -8.04 2.46 3.87
N ARG A 39 -8.65 2.59 5.06
CA ARG A 39 -9.39 1.50 5.72
C ARG A 39 -10.53 0.97 4.86
N THR A 40 -11.30 1.87 4.26
CA THR A 40 -12.43 1.46 3.42
C THR A 40 -11.93 0.65 2.22
N ILE A 41 -10.90 1.13 1.54
CA ILE A 41 -10.27 0.42 0.42
C ILE A 41 -9.74 -0.95 0.87
N ALA A 42 -8.97 -0.99 1.97
CA ALA A 42 -8.37 -2.21 2.47
C ALA A 42 -9.41 -3.26 2.86
N TYR A 43 -10.47 -2.87 3.59
CA TYR A 43 -11.50 -3.82 4.01
C TYR A 43 -12.40 -4.26 2.86
N LEU A 44 -12.75 -3.37 1.93
CA LEU A 44 -13.54 -3.76 0.74
C LEU A 44 -12.74 -4.58 -0.28
N PHE A 45 -11.41 -4.55 -0.22
CA PHE A 45 -10.57 -5.43 -1.02
C PHE A 45 -10.58 -6.88 -0.52
N ILE A 46 -10.89 -7.14 0.76
CA ILE A 46 -10.85 -8.51 1.31
C ILE A 46 -11.79 -9.48 0.57
N PRO A 47 -13.06 -9.15 0.27
CA PRO A 47 -13.90 -10.01 -0.57
C PRO A 47 -13.28 -10.30 -1.95
N VAL A 48 -12.64 -9.30 -2.58
CA VAL A 48 -11.92 -9.48 -3.86
C VAL A 48 -10.76 -10.45 -3.67
N ASP A 49 -9.98 -10.31 -2.60
CA ASP A 49 -8.86 -11.20 -2.31
C ASP A 49 -9.34 -12.64 -2.05
N VAL A 50 -10.33 -12.81 -1.17
CA VAL A 50 -10.86 -14.11 -0.76
C VAL A 50 -11.50 -14.87 -1.92
N PHE A 51 -12.27 -14.19 -2.78
CA PHE A 51 -13.03 -14.85 -3.84
C PHE A 51 -12.35 -14.88 -5.21
N LEU A 52 -11.36 -14.02 -5.47
CA LEU A 52 -10.70 -13.95 -6.79
C LEU A 52 -9.22 -14.33 -6.71
N THR A 53 -8.41 -13.65 -5.90
CA THR A 53 -6.94 -13.84 -5.91
C THR A 53 -6.48 -15.02 -5.05
N THR A 54 -7.25 -15.37 -4.02
CA THR A 54 -7.01 -16.47 -3.06
C THR A 54 -8.14 -17.48 -3.05
N ALA A 55 -8.94 -17.54 -4.11
CA ALA A 55 -10.01 -18.53 -4.27
C ALA A 55 -9.51 -19.98 -4.05
N TRP A 56 -8.25 -20.23 -4.38
CA TRP A 56 -7.57 -21.52 -4.19
C TRP A 56 -7.41 -21.92 -2.71
N VAL A 57 -7.40 -20.98 -1.76
CA VAL A 57 -7.33 -21.30 -0.32
C VAL A 57 -8.55 -22.07 0.14
N ARG A 58 -9.71 -21.81 -0.47
CA ARG A 58 -10.92 -22.61 -0.25
C ARG A 58 -10.73 -24.08 -0.62
N ALA A 59 -9.87 -24.39 -1.60
CA ALA A 59 -9.61 -25.77 -2.00
C ALA A 59 -8.93 -26.58 -0.89
N HIS A 60 -8.25 -25.93 0.06
CA HIS A 60 -7.69 -26.60 1.24
C HIS A 60 -8.77 -27.21 2.14
N ALA A 61 -10.03 -26.79 2.02
CA ALA A 61 -11.14 -27.44 2.74
C ALA A 61 -11.32 -28.93 2.37
N ALA A 62 -10.85 -29.34 1.19
CA ALA A 62 -10.92 -30.72 0.71
C ALA A 62 -9.60 -31.50 0.88
N VAL A 63 -8.56 -30.87 1.43
CA VAL A 63 -7.25 -31.51 1.62
C VAL A 63 -7.24 -32.27 2.95
N PRO A 64 -6.81 -33.55 2.95
CA PRO A 64 -6.65 -34.31 4.20
C PRO A 64 -5.72 -33.59 5.18
N THR A 65 -6.09 -33.60 6.46
CA THR A 65 -5.38 -32.84 7.49
C THR A 65 -3.95 -33.32 7.72
N GLU A 66 -3.60 -34.57 7.34
CA GLU A 66 -2.23 -35.07 7.42
C GLU A 66 -1.23 -34.30 6.54
N TYR A 67 -1.69 -33.59 5.51
CA TYR A 67 -0.84 -32.77 4.64
C TYR A 67 -0.64 -31.35 5.15
N TYR A 68 -1.33 -30.94 6.21
CA TYR A 68 -1.16 -29.63 6.81
C TYR A 68 0.18 -29.52 7.52
N GLN A 69 1.05 -28.63 7.01
CA GLN A 69 2.35 -28.33 7.62
C GLN A 69 2.39 -26.84 7.98
N PRO A 70 2.03 -26.47 9.23
CA PRO A 70 1.93 -25.07 9.61
C PRO A 70 3.23 -24.32 9.36
N VAL A 71 3.11 -23.14 8.76
CA VAL A 71 4.20 -22.15 8.77
C VAL A 71 4.63 -21.87 10.21
N LEU A 72 5.88 -21.40 10.41
CA LEU A 72 6.49 -21.26 11.74
C LEU A 72 5.59 -20.59 12.79
N VAL A 73 4.86 -19.54 12.41
CA VAL A 73 3.96 -18.84 13.34
C VAL A 73 2.76 -19.69 13.78
N GLY A 74 2.26 -20.57 12.90
CA GLY A 74 1.21 -21.53 13.23
C GLY A 74 1.70 -22.74 14.04
N GLN A 75 3.03 -22.92 14.15
CA GLN A 75 3.62 -23.90 15.07
C GLN A 75 3.69 -23.35 16.50
N TRP A 76 3.80 -22.04 16.67
CA TRP A 76 3.90 -21.38 17.98
C TRP A 76 2.54 -20.96 18.54
N LEU A 77 1.58 -20.67 17.67
CA LEU A 77 0.23 -20.31 18.08
C LEU A 77 -0.67 -21.55 18.09
N PRO A 78 -1.60 -21.67 19.06
CA PRO A 78 -2.56 -22.77 19.11
C PRO A 78 -3.68 -22.56 18.07
N LEU A 79 -3.32 -22.53 16.79
CA LEU A 79 -4.27 -22.36 15.68
C LEU A 79 -4.91 -23.71 15.31
N PRO A 80 -6.19 -23.72 14.92
CA PRO A 80 -6.86 -24.95 14.55
C PRO A 80 -6.29 -25.53 13.25
N THR A 81 -6.24 -26.86 13.15
CA THR A 81 -5.97 -27.53 11.88
C THR A 81 -7.07 -27.19 10.87
N PRO A 82 -6.73 -26.88 9.59
CA PRO A 82 -7.70 -26.44 8.59
C PRO A 82 -8.60 -27.60 8.11
N THR A 83 -9.63 -27.91 8.88
CA THR A 83 -10.73 -28.78 8.43
C THR A 83 -11.65 -28.02 7.47
N SER A 84 -12.49 -28.75 6.73
CA SER A 84 -13.50 -28.15 5.86
C SER A 84 -14.36 -27.09 6.58
N THR A 85 -14.76 -27.38 7.82
CA THR A 85 -15.53 -26.45 8.65
C THR A 85 -14.73 -25.19 8.98
N VAL A 86 -13.47 -25.34 9.43
CA VAL A 86 -12.61 -24.21 9.80
C VAL A 86 -12.40 -23.28 8.60
N VAL A 87 -12.04 -23.84 7.43
CA VAL A 87 -11.78 -23.04 6.22
C VAL A 87 -13.01 -22.23 5.82
N HIS A 88 -14.20 -22.84 5.76
CA HIS A 88 -15.42 -22.13 5.38
C HIS A 88 -15.88 -21.11 6.43
N VAL A 89 -15.74 -21.43 7.72
CA VAL A 89 -16.08 -20.50 8.81
C VAL A 89 -15.15 -19.28 8.76
N VAL A 90 -13.84 -19.47 8.64
CA VAL A 90 -12.86 -18.38 8.52
C VAL A 90 -13.17 -17.54 7.27
N GLN A 91 -13.43 -18.18 6.13
CA GLN A 91 -13.76 -17.49 4.87
C GLN A 91 -14.95 -16.53 5.04
N TRP A 92 -16.09 -17.04 5.52
CA TRP A 92 -17.31 -16.25 5.61
C TRP A 92 -17.27 -15.25 6.76
N ALA A 93 -16.69 -15.62 7.90
CA ALA A 93 -16.49 -14.69 9.02
C ALA A 93 -15.59 -13.53 8.61
N LEU A 94 -14.51 -13.78 7.86
CA LEU A 94 -13.60 -12.76 7.35
C LEU A 94 -14.32 -11.78 6.44
N VAL A 95 -15.08 -12.28 5.46
CA VAL A 95 -15.84 -11.45 4.51
C VAL A 95 -16.88 -10.60 5.23
N ALA A 96 -17.66 -11.19 6.13
CA ALA A 96 -18.67 -10.47 6.91
C ALA A 96 -18.04 -9.40 7.81
N ALA A 97 -16.95 -9.74 8.51
CA ALA A 97 -16.21 -8.81 9.35
C ALA A 97 -15.62 -7.66 8.53
N ALA A 98 -15.09 -7.93 7.33
CA ALA A 98 -14.50 -6.92 6.45
C ALA A 98 -15.55 -5.91 5.95
N VAL A 99 -16.70 -6.39 5.47
CA VAL A 99 -17.81 -5.52 5.04
C VAL A 99 -18.32 -4.69 6.22
N ALA A 100 -18.47 -5.28 7.41
CA ALA A 100 -18.85 -4.55 8.62
C ALA A 100 -17.79 -3.51 9.02
N ALA A 101 -16.50 -3.86 8.99
CA ALA A 101 -15.38 -2.99 9.33
C ALA A 101 -15.27 -1.78 8.40
N ALA A 102 -15.60 -1.95 7.11
CA ALA A 102 -15.62 -0.88 6.12
C ALA A 102 -16.58 0.27 6.50
N THR A 103 -17.59 0.02 7.34
CA THR A 103 -18.51 1.06 7.83
C THR A 103 -17.87 2.03 8.83
N GLY A 104 -16.73 1.65 9.45
CA GLY A 104 -16.03 2.47 10.44
C GLY A 104 -16.75 2.64 11.79
N ARG A 105 -17.80 1.84 12.08
CA ARG A 105 -18.59 1.96 13.31
C ARG A 105 -17.86 1.49 14.59
N ALA A 106 -17.12 0.39 14.52
CA ALA A 106 -16.35 -0.15 15.64
C ALA A 106 -14.93 -0.53 15.17
N PRO A 107 -14.09 0.46 14.79
CA PRO A 107 -12.87 0.22 14.02
C PRO A 107 -11.83 -0.60 14.78
N ARG A 108 -11.79 -0.53 16.12
CA ARG A 108 -10.90 -1.36 16.93
C ARG A 108 -11.34 -2.81 16.90
N LEU A 109 -12.57 -3.09 17.35
CA LEU A 109 -13.10 -4.46 17.42
C LEU A 109 -13.18 -5.12 16.05
N LEU A 110 -13.86 -4.49 15.08
CA LEU A 110 -14.05 -5.06 13.75
C LEU A 110 -12.74 -5.13 12.98
N GLY A 111 -11.88 -4.11 13.11
CA GLY A 111 -10.57 -4.14 12.48
C GLY A 111 -9.66 -5.23 13.04
N THR A 112 -9.65 -5.44 14.37
CA THR A 112 -8.90 -6.53 14.99
C THR A 112 -9.47 -7.89 14.58
N ALA A 113 -10.79 -8.05 14.53
CA ALA A 113 -11.42 -9.27 14.02
C ALA A 113 -10.99 -9.57 12.58
N VAL A 114 -11.04 -8.56 11.70
CA VAL A 114 -10.56 -8.68 10.32
C VAL A 114 -9.09 -9.10 10.27
N PHE A 115 -8.21 -8.48 11.06
CA PHE A 115 -6.80 -8.84 11.11
C PHE A 115 -6.61 -10.30 11.51
N LEU A 116 -7.22 -10.73 12.62
CA LEU A 116 -7.06 -12.11 13.13
C LEU A 116 -7.59 -13.15 12.14
N LEU A 117 -8.75 -12.88 11.53
CA LEU A 117 -9.35 -13.77 10.52
C LEU A 117 -8.53 -13.81 9.23
N TYR A 118 -8.01 -12.66 8.77
CA TYR A 118 -7.14 -12.61 7.58
C TYR A 118 -5.78 -13.27 7.86
N PHE A 119 -5.25 -13.10 9.07
CA PHE A 119 -4.04 -13.76 9.52
C PHE A 119 -4.22 -15.29 9.50
N GLU A 120 -5.30 -15.80 10.07
CA GLU A 120 -5.65 -17.23 10.01
C GLU A 120 -5.82 -17.70 8.56
N TRP A 121 -6.54 -16.95 7.72
CA TRP A 121 -6.69 -17.23 6.30
C TRP A 121 -5.33 -17.37 5.59
N MET A 122 -4.35 -16.53 5.94
CA MET A 122 -2.99 -16.60 5.41
C MET A 122 -2.18 -17.76 5.95
N VAL A 123 -2.34 -18.12 7.23
CA VAL A 123 -1.72 -19.34 7.79
C VAL A 123 -2.24 -20.56 7.05
N ILE A 124 -3.56 -20.69 6.85
CA ILE A 124 -4.16 -21.77 6.07
C ILE A 124 -3.63 -21.78 4.63
N ALA A 125 -3.51 -20.62 4.00
CA ALA A 125 -3.03 -20.49 2.63
C ALA A 125 -1.58 -20.98 2.45
N MET A 126 -0.69 -20.64 3.37
CA MET A 126 0.76 -20.79 3.19
C MET A 126 1.35 -22.07 3.80
N SER A 127 0.52 -22.88 4.47
CA SER A 127 0.95 -24.09 5.21
C SER A 127 0.96 -25.37 4.35
N TYR A 128 1.07 -25.23 3.03
CA TYR A 128 1.07 -26.34 2.05
C TYR A 128 2.24 -26.23 1.07
N GLY A 129 3.41 -25.79 1.56
CA GLY A 129 4.67 -25.83 0.82
C GLY A 129 4.97 -24.60 -0.07
N LYS A 130 4.11 -23.57 -0.03
CA LYS A 130 4.34 -22.30 -0.74
C LYS A 130 4.06 -21.12 0.18
N VAL A 131 5.02 -20.20 0.28
CA VAL A 131 4.88 -18.96 1.04
C VAL A 131 5.07 -17.78 0.08
N ASP A 132 4.00 -17.03 -0.17
CA ASP A 132 4.03 -15.82 -0.99
C ASP A 132 4.23 -14.56 -0.14
N HIS A 133 5.08 -13.65 -0.62
CA HIS A 133 5.44 -12.41 0.08
C HIS A 133 4.51 -11.23 -0.26
N ASP A 134 3.68 -11.36 -1.29
CA ASP A 134 2.82 -10.30 -1.85
C ASP A 134 1.74 -9.79 -0.87
N ARG A 135 1.43 -10.56 0.16
CA ARG A 135 0.43 -10.21 1.17
C ARG A 135 1.02 -9.62 2.45
N PHE A 136 2.35 -9.59 2.59
CA PHE A 136 3.02 -9.13 3.81
C PHE A 136 2.63 -7.69 4.19
N ALA A 137 2.82 -6.72 3.28
CA ALA A 137 2.48 -5.33 3.56
C ALA A 137 0.99 -5.11 3.86
N PHE A 138 0.12 -5.87 3.20
CA PHE A 138 -1.32 -5.81 3.42
C PHE A 138 -1.71 -6.37 4.79
N LEU A 139 -1.15 -7.52 5.18
CA LEU A 139 -1.34 -8.10 6.51
C LEU A 139 -0.88 -7.13 7.61
N VAL A 140 0.27 -6.48 7.44
CA VAL A 140 0.74 -5.44 8.37
C VAL A 140 -0.23 -4.26 8.42
N ALA A 141 -0.75 -3.81 7.27
CA ALA A 141 -1.78 -2.76 7.24
C ALA A 141 -3.02 -3.16 8.05
N LEU A 142 -3.53 -4.38 7.86
CA LEU A 142 -4.67 -4.88 8.64
C LEU A 142 -4.36 -4.96 10.14
N ALA A 143 -3.11 -5.26 10.53
CA ALA A 143 -2.70 -5.31 11.93
C ALA A 143 -2.65 -3.92 12.61
N VAL A 144 -2.17 -2.89 11.89
CA VAL A 144 -1.97 -1.55 12.48
C VAL A 144 -3.18 -0.65 12.36
N LEU A 145 -4.03 -0.84 11.34
CA LEU A 145 -5.22 -0.03 11.14
C LEU A 145 -6.16 -0.01 12.37
N PRO A 146 -6.43 -1.10 13.09
CA PRO A 146 -7.32 -1.12 14.25
C PRO A 146 -6.79 -0.34 15.46
N THR A 147 -5.49 -0.05 15.52
CA THR A 147 -4.89 0.73 16.63
C THR A 147 -5.40 2.17 16.65
N ILE A 148 -5.78 2.69 15.48
CA ILE A 148 -6.33 4.04 15.33
C ILE A 148 -7.81 4.04 15.75
N GLY A 149 -8.26 5.11 16.41
CA GLY A 149 -9.67 5.27 16.79
C GLY A 149 -10.62 5.52 15.60
N ARG A 150 -11.77 6.12 15.89
CA ARG A 150 -12.75 6.52 14.87
C ARG A 150 -12.13 7.58 13.95
N ALA A 151 -12.28 7.38 12.65
CA ALA A 151 -11.84 8.30 11.62
C ALA A 151 -12.99 8.52 10.63
N ARG A 152 -13.18 9.77 10.18
CA ARG A 152 -14.23 10.12 9.20
C ARG A 152 -13.59 10.70 7.95
N TRP A 153 -14.25 10.55 6.81
CA TRP A 153 -13.72 10.92 5.49
C TRP A 153 -13.40 12.43 5.34
N ARG A 154 -14.01 13.28 6.17
CA ARG A 154 -13.79 14.73 6.19
C ARG A 154 -12.95 15.21 7.38
N ASP A 155 -12.46 14.29 8.20
CA ASP A 155 -11.72 14.63 9.42
C ASP A 155 -10.28 15.04 9.11
N ARG A 156 -10.00 16.35 9.16
CA ARG A 156 -8.68 16.91 8.86
C ARG A 156 -7.75 16.98 10.06
N ARG A 157 -8.18 16.53 11.24
CA ARG A 157 -7.35 16.58 12.45
C ARG A 157 -6.11 15.69 12.25
N PRO A 158 -4.90 16.21 12.52
CA PRO A 158 -3.68 15.41 12.48
C PRO A 158 -3.69 14.40 13.62
N SER A 159 -3.16 13.20 13.38
CA SER A 159 -3.04 12.15 14.39
C SER A 159 -1.66 11.49 14.31
N GLU A 160 -0.98 11.42 15.45
CA GLU A 160 0.30 10.71 15.61
C GLU A 160 0.13 9.20 15.39
N ALA A 161 -0.93 8.60 15.96
CA ALA A 161 -1.24 7.18 15.74
C ALA A 161 -1.48 6.87 14.26
N ALA A 162 -2.15 7.77 13.54
CA ALA A 162 -2.33 7.64 12.09
C ALA A 162 -0.98 7.73 11.34
N GLY A 163 -0.13 8.69 11.74
CA GLY A 163 1.20 8.87 11.14
C GLY A 163 2.07 7.63 11.34
N TRP A 164 2.09 7.10 12.56
CA TRP A 164 2.78 5.87 12.92
C TRP A 164 2.30 4.69 12.11
N ALA A 165 0.98 4.44 12.04
CA ALA A 165 0.45 3.33 11.28
C ALA A 165 0.82 3.41 9.79
N MET A 166 0.73 4.60 9.17
CA MET A 166 1.12 4.77 7.76
C MET A 166 2.63 4.57 7.54
N ALA A 167 3.46 4.98 8.48
CA ALA A 167 4.89 4.71 8.41
C ALA A 167 5.21 3.22 8.56
N VAL A 168 4.51 2.49 9.43
CA VAL A 168 4.65 1.04 9.56
C VAL A 168 4.22 0.32 8.26
N VAL A 169 3.12 0.76 7.62
CA VAL A 169 2.72 0.22 6.32
C VAL A 169 3.77 0.54 5.24
N LEU A 170 4.30 1.76 5.20
CA LEU A 170 5.38 2.14 4.28
C LEU A 170 6.63 1.26 4.48
N LEU A 171 7.03 1.02 5.73
CA LEU A 171 8.13 0.11 6.05
C LEU A 171 7.82 -1.31 5.55
N ALA A 172 6.59 -1.80 5.72
CA ALA A 172 6.22 -3.13 5.25
C ALA A 172 6.21 -3.21 3.71
N VAL A 173 5.76 -2.18 3.01
CA VAL A 173 5.84 -2.08 1.53
C VAL A 173 7.30 -2.14 1.09
N MET A 174 8.15 -1.30 1.70
CA MET A 174 9.60 -1.28 1.43
C MET A 174 10.26 -2.64 1.68
N LEU A 175 9.98 -3.26 2.84
CA LEU A 175 10.52 -4.58 3.19
C LEU A 175 10.03 -5.66 2.24
N THR A 176 8.81 -5.56 1.71
CA THR A 176 8.30 -6.54 0.72
C THR A 176 9.20 -6.57 -0.50
N TYR A 177 9.59 -5.40 -1.04
CA TYR A 177 10.49 -5.32 -2.19
C TYR A 177 11.91 -5.77 -1.82
N PHE A 178 12.48 -5.19 -0.75
CA PHE A 178 13.85 -5.48 -0.36
C PHE A 178 14.06 -6.96 -0.01
N LEU A 179 13.16 -7.55 0.79
CA LEU A 179 13.25 -8.95 1.16
C LEU A 179 12.91 -9.88 0.00
N ALA A 180 12.11 -9.45 -0.98
CA ALA A 180 11.91 -10.21 -2.21
C ALA A 180 13.20 -10.29 -3.03
N ALA A 181 13.93 -9.18 -3.22
CA ALA A 181 15.26 -9.21 -3.85
C ALA A 181 16.24 -10.08 -3.07
N TRP A 182 16.28 -9.92 -1.74
CA TRP A 182 17.12 -10.75 -0.89
C TRP A 182 16.79 -12.24 -1.02
N ALA A 183 15.51 -12.61 -1.06
CA ALA A 183 15.09 -14.00 -1.23
C ALA A 183 15.53 -14.56 -2.59
N LYS A 184 15.39 -13.77 -3.68
CA LYS A 184 15.87 -14.15 -5.01
C LYS A 184 17.36 -14.49 -4.99
N MET A 185 18.18 -13.62 -4.37
CA MET A 185 19.62 -13.83 -4.26
C MET A 185 19.98 -15.00 -3.34
N ARG A 186 19.31 -15.11 -2.19
CA ARG A 186 19.60 -16.14 -1.19
C ARG A 186 19.30 -17.54 -1.69
N PHE A 187 18.21 -17.74 -2.42
CA PHE A 187 17.78 -19.06 -2.88
C PHE A 187 18.20 -19.36 -4.32
N GLY A 188 18.37 -18.35 -5.18
CA GLY A 188 18.76 -18.52 -6.58
C GLY A 188 20.23 -18.19 -6.89
N GLY A 189 20.98 -17.62 -5.94
CA GLY A 189 22.33 -17.14 -6.19
C GLY A 189 22.38 -15.92 -7.13
N TRP A 190 23.58 -15.56 -7.57
CA TRP A 190 23.79 -14.46 -8.52
C TRP A 190 23.26 -14.77 -9.92
N ASP A 191 23.20 -16.05 -10.29
CA ASP A 191 22.67 -16.51 -11.57
C ASP A 191 21.14 -16.40 -11.68
N TRP A 192 20.45 -16.01 -10.60
CA TRP A 192 19.01 -15.75 -10.65
C TRP A 192 18.65 -14.71 -11.73
N ALA A 193 19.49 -13.69 -11.89
CA ALA A 193 19.35 -12.62 -12.89
C ALA A 193 20.14 -12.92 -14.18
N SER A 194 19.99 -14.14 -14.73
CA SER A 194 20.61 -14.57 -15.99
C SER A 194 19.73 -14.34 -17.24
N GLY A 195 18.53 -13.78 -17.08
CA GLY A 195 17.47 -13.72 -18.10
C GLY A 195 16.53 -14.93 -18.06
N SER A 196 17.02 -16.09 -17.60
CA SER A 196 16.31 -17.37 -17.66
C SER A 196 15.02 -17.42 -16.84
N THR A 197 15.00 -16.83 -15.64
CA THR A 197 13.81 -16.81 -14.79
C THR A 197 12.69 -16.01 -15.43
N LEU A 198 13.02 -14.87 -16.06
CA LEU A 198 12.03 -14.07 -16.77
C LEU A 198 11.58 -14.74 -18.08
N ALA A 199 12.50 -15.37 -18.82
CA ALA A 199 12.16 -16.19 -19.98
C ALA A 199 11.17 -17.30 -19.61
N TRP A 200 11.41 -18.01 -18.51
CA TRP A 200 10.50 -19.05 -18.02
C TRP A 200 9.14 -18.49 -17.62
N ALA A 201 9.09 -17.31 -17.00
CA ALA A 201 7.83 -16.64 -16.68
C ALA A 201 7.03 -16.29 -17.94
N VAL A 202 7.69 -15.76 -18.98
CA VAL A 202 7.07 -15.45 -20.27
C VAL A 202 6.61 -16.72 -20.99
N LEU A 203 7.42 -17.80 -21.01
CA LEU A 203 7.01 -19.06 -21.63
C LEU A 203 5.80 -19.70 -20.95
N ARG A 204 5.69 -19.57 -19.63
CA ARG A 204 4.59 -20.18 -18.86
C ARG A 204 3.32 -19.33 -18.84
N ARG A 205 3.43 -18.00 -18.89
CA ARG A 205 2.34 -17.07 -18.58
C ARG A 205 2.33 -15.78 -19.41
N GLY A 206 3.22 -15.68 -20.40
CA GLY A 206 3.40 -14.48 -21.20
C GLY A 206 2.17 -14.13 -22.02
N THR A 207 1.97 -12.84 -22.24
CA THR A 207 1.00 -12.30 -23.20
C THR A 207 1.73 -11.83 -24.46
N ASP A 208 0.99 -11.45 -25.50
CA ASP A 208 1.54 -10.87 -26.72
C ASP A 208 2.42 -9.62 -26.47
N LEU A 209 2.21 -8.94 -25.33
CA LEU A 209 3.03 -7.80 -24.92
C LEU A 209 4.44 -8.20 -24.47
N ALA A 210 4.65 -9.45 -24.06
CA ALA A 210 5.91 -9.94 -23.52
C ALA A 210 6.55 -11.06 -24.35
N THR A 211 5.81 -11.80 -25.18
CA THR A 211 6.36 -12.94 -25.94
C THR A 211 7.50 -12.54 -26.87
N TRP A 212 7.42 -11.38 -27.53
CA TRP A 212 8.50 -10.86 -28.39
C TRP A 212 9.85 -10.69 -27.66
N THR A 213 9.82 -10.50 -26.34
CA THR A 213 11.05 -10.32 -25.54
C THR A 213 11.91 -11.59 -25.51
N LEU A 214 11.34 -12.76 -25.82
CA LEU A 214 12.09 -14.02 -25.95
C LEU A 214 13.08 -13.99 -27.11
N GLU A 215 12.84 -13.17 -28.13
CA GLU A 215 13.73 -12.97 -29.28
C GLU A 215 14.89 -12.03 -28.95
N VAL A 216 14.86 -11.36 -27.79
CA VAL A 216 15.87 -10.39 -27.35
C VAL A 216 16.40 -10.79 -25.96
N PRO A 217 17.24 -11.83 -25.84
CA PRO A 217 17.70 -12.34 -24.54
C PRO A 217 18.39 -11.30 -23.66
N GLY A 218 19.12 -10.35 -24.27
CA GLY A 218 19.76 -9.25 -23.56
C GLY A 218 18.76 -8.33 -22.83
N LEU A 219 17.54 -8.20 -23.35
CA LEU A 219 16.47 -7.43 -22.70
C LEU A 219 15.99 -8.13 -21.43
N LEU A 220 15.82 -9.45 -21.46
CA LEU A 220 15.41 -10.24 -20.29
C LEU A 220 16.44 -10.18 -19.17
N LEU A 221 17.72 -10.30 -19.55
CA LEU A 221 18.84 -10.14 -18.62
C LEU A 221 18.83 -8.75 -17.98
N ALA A 222 18.78 -7.69 -18.80
CA ALA A 222 18.76 -6.31 -18.32
C ALA A 222 17.54 -6.04 -17.41
N ALA A 223 16.36 -6.52 -17.80
CA ALA A 223 15.14 -6.34 -17.00
C ALA A 223 15.25 -6.99 -15.61
N GLN A 224 15.84 -8.19 -15.50
CA GLN A 224 16.06 -8.83 -14.21
C GLN A 224 17.01 -8.05 -13.31
N TRP A 225 18.11 -7.53 -13.86
CA TRP A 225 19.04 -6.70 -13.11
C TRP A 225 18.41 -5.37 -12.69
N VAL A 226 17.65 -4.72 -13.57
CA VAL A 226 16.89 -3.51 -13.22
C VAL A 226 15.90 -3.80 -12.11
N MET A 227 15.17 -4.91 -12.16
CA MET A 227 14.27 -5.33 -11.07
C MET A 227 15.02 -5.49 -9.74
N LEU A 228 16.15 -6.22 -9.74
CA LEU A 228 16.94 -6.40 -8.51
C LEU A 228 17.48 -5.07 -7.96
N VAL A 229 18.00 -4.19 -8.81
CA VAL A 229 18.51 -2.88 -8.39
C VAL A 229 17.39 -2.05 -7.77
N LEU A 230 16.21 -1.99 -8.41
CA LEU A 230 15.07 -1.24 -7.90
C LEU A 230 14.55 -1.82 -6.57
N GLU A 231 14.46 -3.14 -6.46
CA GLU A 231 14.01 -3.82 -5.25
C GLU A 231 15.01 -3.62 -4.08
N PHE A 232 16.32 -3.74 -4.33
CA PHE A 232 17.34 -3.43 -3.32
C PHE A 232 17.41 -1.94 -2.97
N ALA A 233 17.08 -1.06 -3.91
CA ALA A 233 16.97 0.38 -3.68
C ALA A 233 15.67 0.79 -2.98
N ALA A 234 14.74 -0.13 -2.69
CA ALA A 234 13.49 0.17 -1.99
C ALA A 234 13.67 0.96 -0.68
N PRO A 235 14.72 0.80 0.14
CA PRO A 235 14.95 1.66 1.31
C PRO A 235 14.99 3.16 1.01
N LEU A 236 15.34 3.56 -0.22
CA LEU A 236 15.30 4.97 -0.64
C LEU A 236 13.88 5.56 -0.64
N MET A 237 12.83 4.72 -0.62
CA MET A 237 11.44 5.16 -0.44
C MET A 237 11.25 5.97 0.85
N LEU A 238 12.05 5.72 1.90
CA LEU A 238 11.99 6.45 3.18
C LEU A 238 12.48 7.91 3.07
N LEU A 239 13.17 8.23 1.98
CA LEU A 239 13.61 9.58 1.64
C LEU A 239 12.49 10.41 0.97
N VAL A 240 11.38 9.77 0.58
CA VAL A 240 10.25 10.43 -0.08
C VAL A 240 9.39 11.17 0.96
N ARG A 241 9.52 12.50 0.99
CA ARG A 241 8.84 13.36 1.98
C ARG A 241 7.70 14.20 1.43
N SER A 242 7.78 14.63 0.17
CA SER A 242 6.74 15.48 -0.41
C SER A 242 5.55 14.63 -0.89
N ASP A 243 4.34 15.17 -0.76
CA ASP A 243 3.13 14.47 -1.21
C ASP A 243 3.12 14.21 -2.72
N ARG A 244 3.69 15.12 -3.53
CA ARG A 244 3.85 14.90 -4.97
C ARG A 244 4.76 13.72 -5.25
N ALA A 245 5.89 13.62 -4.55
CA ALA A 245 6.81 12.52 -4.70
C ALA A 245 6.22 11.19 -4.19
N ARG A 246 5.39 11.22 -3.13
CA ARG A 246 4.65 10.03 -2.67
C ARG A 246 3.63 9.55 -3.70
N VAL A 247 2.92 10.46 -4.35
CA VAL A 247 1.99 10.11 -5.45
C VAL A 247 2.77 9.57 -6.65
N ALA A 248 3.89 10.20 -7.03
CA ALA A 248 4.74 9.72 -8.12
C ALA A 248 5.30 8.32 -7.82
N LEU A 249 5.77 8.09 -6.58
CA LEU A 249 6.22 6.78 -6.13
C LEU A 249 5.09 5.75 -6.17
N ALA A 250 3.90 6.07 -5.65
CA ALA A 250 2.75 5.17 -5.72
C ALA A 250 2.37 4.83 -7.16
N ALA A 251 2.34 5.83 -8.06
CA ALA A 251 2.06 5.64 -9.47
C ALA A 251 3.12 4.76 -10.16
N PHE A 252 4.41 4.99 -9.87
CA PHE A 252 5.51 4.17 -10.37
C PHE A 252 5.37 2.70 -9.93
N LEU A 253 5.14 2.46 -8.64
CA LEU A 253 5.02 1.10 -8.10
C LEU A 253 3.76 0.39 -8.63
N LEU A 254 2.63 1.08 -8.72
CA LEU A 254 1.40 0.52 -9.32
C LEU A 254 1.59 0.26 -10.81
N GLY A 255 2.27 1.15 -11.53
CA GLY A 255 2.61 0.98 -12.95
C GLY A 255 3.52 -0.22 -13.19
N PHE A 256 4.51 -0.44 -12.32
CA PHE A 256 5.34 -1.65 -12.33
C PHE A 256 4.49 -2.92 -12.21
N HIS A 257 3.60 -2.99 -11.20
CA HIS A 257 2.73 -4.15 -11.01
C HIS A 257 1.74 -4.35 -12.16
N LEU A 258 1.22 -3.26 -12.71
CA LEU A 258 0.35 -3.32 -13.90
C LEU A 258 1.11 -3.87 -15.11
N MET A 259 2.35 -3.42 -15.34
CA MET A 259 3.20 -3.91 -16.42
C MET A 259 3.54 -5.40 -16.23
N THR A 260 3.88 -5.82 -15.00
CA THR A 260 4.13 -7.23 -14.69
C THR A 260 2.89 -8.08 -14.95
N PHE A 261 1.70 -7.63 -14.54
CA PHE A 261 0.46 -8.33 -14.82
C PHE A 261 0.17 -8.39 -16.33
N ALA A 262 0.28 -7.26 -17.03
CA ALA A 262 0.04 -7.18 -18.46
C ALA A 262 1.01 -8.05 -19.26
N GLY A 263 2.27 -8.19 -18.81
CA GLY A 263 3.28 -8.99 -19.50
C GLY A 263 3.21 -10.48 -19.19
N VAL A 264 3.13 -10.87 -17.90
CA VAL A 264 3.29 -12.28 -17.46
C VAL A 264 2.16 -12.78 -16.56
N MET A 265 1.04 -12.06 -16.48
CA MET A 265 -0.16 -12.46 -15.71
C MET A 265 0.12 -12.80 -14.24
N ILE A 266 1.17 -12.21 -13.66
CA ILE A 266 1.47 -12.30 -12.22
C ILE A 266 0.84 -11.09 -11.54
N ILE A 267 0.07 -11.35 -10.49
CA ILE A 267 -0.75 -10.34 -9.82
C ILE A 267 -0.35 -10.18 -8.35
N PHE A 268 -0.21 -8.94 -7.91
CA PHE A 268 0.20 -8.56 -6.55
C PHE A 268 -0.80 -7.56 -5.91
N LEU A 269 -2.10 -7.78 -6.12
CA LEU A 269 -3.15 -6.84 -5.70
C LEU A 269 -3.12 -6.46 -4.21
N PRO A 270 -2.89 -7.38 -3.25
CA PRO A 270 -2.80 -7.01 -1.83
C PRO A 270 -1.68 -5.98 -1.58
N HIS A 271 -0.53 -6.18 -2.21
CA HIS A 271 0.57 -5.24 -2.14
C HIS A 271 0.22 -3.89 -2.80
N CYS A 272 -0.47 -3.91 -3.94
CA CYS A 272 -0.97 -2.70 -4.59
C CYS A 272 -1.89 -1.90 -3.67
N VAL A 273 -2.78 -2.57 -2.93
CA VAL A 273 -3.60 -1.91 -1.91
C VAL A 273 -2.72 -1.30 -0.82
N ALA A 274 -1.71 -1.99 -0.31
CA ALA A 274 -0.79 -1.42 0.68
C ALA A 274 -0.04 -0.17 0.16
N ILE A 275 0.34 -0.14 -1.13
CA ILE A 275 0.95 1.03 -1.78
C ILE A 275 0.02 2.24 -1.76
N LEU A 276 -1.30 2.05 -1.80
CA LEU A 276 -2.26 3.15 -1.70
C LEU A 276 -2.18 3.91 -0.37
N SER A 277 -1.51 3.39 0.66
CA SER A 277 -1.23 4.13 1.90
C SER A 277 -0.33 5.36 1.69
N LEU A 278 0.48 5.38 0.62
CA LEU A 278 1.36 6.50 0.28
C LEU A 278 0.57 7.71 -0.24
N VAL A 279 -0.64 7.49 -0.77
CA VAL A 279 -1.45 8.53 -1.41
C VAL A 279 -2.07 9.45 -0.34
N PRO A 280 -1.92 10.79 -0.45
CA PRO A 280 -2.55 11.75 0.44
C PRO A 280 -4.04 11.92 0.09
N TRP A 281 -4.85 10.90 0.38
CA TRP A 281 -6.26 10.80 0.01
C TRP A 281 -7.10 12.02 0.41
N GLU A 282 -6.76 12.68 1.50
CA GLU A 282 -7.45 13.88 1.97
C GLU A 282 -7.34 15.07 0.98
N ARG A 283 -6.33 15.07 0.10
CA ARG A 283 -6.08 16.16 -0.88
C ARG A 283 -6.67 15.89 -2.27
N VAL A 284 -7.08 14.65 -2.54
CA VAL A 284 -7.60 14.22 -3.86
C VAL A 284 -8.84 15.03 -4.29
N PRO A 285 -9.85 15.29 -3.43
CA PRO A 285 -11.01 16.10 -3.83
C PRO A 285 -10.66 17.54 -4.22
N GLU A 286 -9.62 18.12 -3.60
CA GLU A 286 -9.16 19.47 -3.92
C GLU A 286 -8.42 19.51 -5.27
N ALA A 287 -7.61 18.49 -5.55
CA ALA A 287 -6.95 18.34 -6.84
C ALA A 287 -7.96 18.21 -7.98
N GLY A 288 -9.02 17.40 -7.80
CA GLY A 288 -10.10 17.24 -8.77
C GLY A 288 -10.83 18.56 -9.06
N ARG A 289 -11.15 19.35 -8.03
CA ARG A 289 -11.78 20.68 -8.20
C ARG A 289 -10.89 21.67 -8.96
N ARG A 290 -9.58 21.70 -8.67
CA ARG A 290 -8.62 22.57 -9.38
C ARG A 290 -8.46 22.19 -10.85
N LEU A 291 -8.52 20.90 -11.16
CA LEU A 291 -8.46 20.42 -12.54
C LEU A 291 -9.75 20.79 -13.29
N GLY A 292 -10.92 20.56 -12.67
CA GLY A 292 -12.22 20.96 -13.22
C GLY A 292 -12.34 22.47 -13.46
N SER A 293 -11.84 23.31 -12.55
CA SER A 293 -11.84 24.77 -12.75
C SER A 293 -10.93 25.22 -13.89
N ARG A 294 -9.82 24.52 -14.16
CA ARG A 294 -8.94 24.84 -15.29
C ARG A 294 -9.57 24.48 -16.63
N ILE A 295 -10.29 23.36 -16.68
CA ILE A 295 -11.04 22.94 -17.87
C ILE A 295 -12.21 23.91 -18.13
N GLY A 296 -12.98 24.29 -17.10
CA GLY A 296 -14.11 25.22 -17.24
C GLY A 296 -13.74 26.68 -17.55
N ILE A 297 -12.53 27.13 -17.21
CA ILE A 297 -12.02 28.45 -17.63
C ILE A 297 -11.65 28.45 -19.12
N GLY A 298 -11.17 27.32 -19.67
CA GLY A 298 -10.90 27.19 -21.10
C GLY A 298 -12.16 27.26 -21.96
N GLU A 299 -13.28 26.74 -21.46
CA GLU A 299 -14.57 26.74 -22.17
C GLU A 299 -15.25 28.13 -22.16
N ARG A 300 -15.13 28.90 -21.05
CA ARG A 300 -15.64 30.29 -21.00
C ARG A 300 -14.80 31.29 -21.78
N ALA A 301 -13.51 31.03 -21.99
CA ALA A 301 -12.64 31.91 -22.78
C ALA A 301 -12.90 31.84 -24.29
N GLN A 302 -13.62 30.82 -24.79
CA GLN A 302 -13.99 30.71 -26.21
C GLN A 302 -15.35 31.34 -26.56
N VAL A 303 -16.16 31.73 -25.57
CA VAL A 303 -17.43 32.44 -25.81
C VAL A 303 -17.21 33.92 -25.54
N GLN A 304 -16.42 34.58 -26.38
CA GLN A 304 -16.43 36.03 -26.50
C GLN A 304 -17.41 36.37 -27.64
N PRO A 305 -18.57 37.01 -27.36
CA PRO A 305 -19.51 37.36 -28.43
C PRO A 305 -18.82 38.32 -29.40
N ALA A 306 -18.89 37.99 -30.69
CA ALA A 306 -18.43 38.86 -31.76
C ALA A 306 -19.01 40.26 -31.55
N GLY A 307 -18.13 41.26 -31.43
CA GLY A 307 -18.54 42.66 -31.30
C GLY A 307 -19.37 43.09 -32.51
N PRO A 308 -20.31 44.03 -32.32
CA PRO A 308 -21.16 44.50 -33.41
C PRO A 308 -20.32 45.08 -34.54
N ALA A 309 -20.69 44.73 -35.79
CA ALA A 309 -20.07 45.23 -37.00
C ALA A 309 -20.15 46.77 -37.07
N PRO A 310 -19.12 47.45 -37.60
CA PRO A 310 -19.13 48.90 -37.73
C PRO A 310 -20.20 49.34 -38.75
N PRO A 311 -20.85 50.49 -38.52
CA PRO A 311 -21.81 51.05 -39.47
C PRO A 311 -21.10 51.66 -40.69
N ASP A 312 -21.72 51.49 -41.85
CA ASP A 312 -21.33 52.05 -43.16
C ASP A 312 -21.45 53.58 -43.22
#